data_AF-A0A938AZ44-F1
#
_entry.id   AF-A0A938AZ44-F1
#
_cell.length_a   1.000
_cell.length_b   1.000
_cell.length_c   1.000
_cell.angle_alpha   90.00
_cell.angle_beta   90.00
_cell.angle_gamma   90.00
#
_symmetry.space_group_name_H-M   'P 1'
#
loop_
_entity.id
_entity.type
_entity.pdbx_description
1 polymer ?
#
loop_
_entity_poly.entity_id
_entity_poly.type
_entity_poly.pdbx_seq_one_letter_code
_entity_poly.pdbx_strand_id
1 'polypeptide(L)'
;MEKKLCNLFEPCESPEAPICPLLQDSVAHGIWYGNEPVCRSKKFQALPWIKKQRKIASLKLAEDDGYFTVRMLNALHQAAITRKLVGANPGVTDPETEWLSKFGRKQTTTTTKRCAPRTARPAATPSLFDLTS
;
A
#
# COMPACT_ATOMS: atom_id res chain seq x y z
N MET A 1 11.24 31.33 -2.98
CA MET A 1 10.74 29.94 -3.18
C MET A 1 9.37 30.06 -3.82
N GLU A 2 9.33 29.95 -5.14
CA GLU A 2 8.11 30.10 -5.93
C GLU A 2 7.22 28.87 -5.70
N LYS A 3 6.10 29.08 -5.01
CA LYS A 3 5.01 28.10 -4.99
C LYS A 3 4.49 28.02 -6.41
N LYS A 4 4.87 26.97 -7.16
CA LYS A 4 4.25 26.65 -8.44
C LYS A 4 2.75 26.50 -8.20
N LEU A 5 2.00 27.55 -8.51
CA LEU A 5 0.56 27.52 -8.59
C LEU A 5 0.19 26.49 -9.67
N CYS A 6 -0.65 25.54 -9.28
CA CYS A 6 -1.14 24.44 -10.12
C CYS A 6 -1.97 24.99 -11.30
N ASN A 7 -1.29 25.46 -12.34
CA ASN A 7 -1.90 26.07 -13.53
C ASN A 7 -2.44 25.04 -14.54
N LEU A 8 -3.34 24.15 -14.10
CA LEU A 8 -4.21 23.36 -14.99
C LEU A 8 -5.51 23.00 -14.27
N PHE A 9 -6.41 23.98 -14.15
CA PHE A 9 -7.88 23.87 -13.97
C PHE A 9 -8.49 22.85 -12.98
N GLU A 10 -7.68 22.27 -12.10
CA GLU A 10 -8.05 21.67 -10.83
C GLU A 10 -6.87 21.95 -9.90
N PRO A 11 -6.89 23.07 -9.15
CA PRO A 11 -5.99 23.16 -8.02
C PRO A 11 -6.19 21.90 -7.18
N CYS A 12 -5.13 21.32 -6.59
CA CYS A 12 -5.36 20.51 -5.40
C CYS A 12 -6.23 21.43 -4.51
N GLU A 13 -7.53 21.20 -4.35
CA GLU A 13 -8.47 22.08 -3.60
C GLU A 13 -8.08 22.21 -2.10
N SER A 14 -6.90 21.74 -1.74
CA SER A 14 -6.26 21.82 -0.45
C SER A 14 -4.79 22.17 -0.69
N PRO A 15 -4.43 23.47 -0.76
CA PRO A 15 -3.04 23.92 -0.67
C PRO A 15 -2.36 23.49 0.64
N GLU A 16 -3.12 22.90 1.57
CA GLU A 16 -2.68 22.45 2.89
C GLU A 16 -2.42 20.94 2.96
N ALA A 17 -2.74 20.15 1.93
CA ALA A 17 -2.51 18.70 1.94
C ALA A 17 -1.01 18.40 1.76
N PRO A 18 -0.30 17.86 2.76
CA PRO A 18 1.17 17.63 2.72
C PRO A 18 1.57 16.63 1.64
N ILE A 19 0.67 15.69 1.33
CA ILE A 19 0.79 14.70 0.25
C ILE A 19 -0.27 15.01 -0.81
N CYS A 20 0.11 15.62 -1.94
CA CYS A 20 -0.78 15.81 -3.10
C CYS A 20 -0.42 14.83 -4.24
N PRO A 21 -1.39 14.05 -4.79
CA PRO A 21 -1.16 13.14 -5.92
C PRO A 21 -0.71 13.84 -7.21
N LEU A 22 -0.95 15.15 -7.33
CA LEU A 22 -0.52 15.95 -8.47
C LEU A 22 0.96 16.36 -8.40
N LEU A 23 1.59 16.22 -7.23
CA LEU A 23 2.98 16.64 -7.00
C LEU A 23 3.84 15.42 -6.67
N GLN A 24 4.54 14.91 -7.68
CA GLN A 24 5.30 13.66 -7.57
C GLN A 24 6.35 13.68 -6.44
N ASP A 25 7.01 14.83 -6.21
CA ASP A 25 8.01 14.98 -5.13
C ASP A 25 7.38 14.82 -3.74
N SER A 26 6.17 15.36 -3.56
CA SER A 26 5.38 15.22 -2.33
C SER A 26 4.87 13.79 -2.15
N VAL A 27 4.61 13.05 -3.23
CA VAL A 27 4.28 11.62 -3.14
C VAL A 27 5.51 10.79 -2.75
N ALA A 28 6.70 11.15 -3.24
CA ALA A 28 7.93 10.41 -3.01
C ALA A 28 8.52 10.65 -1.61
N HIS A 29 8.52 11.90 -1.15
CA HIS A 29 9.19 12.32 0.09
C HIS A 29 8.24 12.98 1.10
N GLY A 30 6.95 13.07 0.80
CA GLY A 30 5.98 13.70 1.68
C GLY A 30 5.73 12.86 2.93
N ILE A 31 5.70 13.60 4.03
CA ILE A 31 5.34 13.12 5.36
C ILE A 31 3.93 13.63 5.63
N TRP A 32 3.08 12.78 6.21
CA TRP A 32 1.72 13.14 6.61
C TRP A 32 1.43 12.65 8.02
N TYR A 33 0.92 13.54 8.86
CA TYR A 33 0.49 13.26 10.21
C TYR A 33 -1.03 13.04 10.27
N GLY A 34 -1.51 12.26 11.25
CA GLY A 34 -2.92 11.86 11.33
C GLY A 34 -3.92 13.01 11.53
N ASN A 35 -3.44 14.16 12.02
CA ASN A 35 -4.18 15.40 12.21
C ASN A 35 -4.14 16.35 11.00
N GLU A 36 -3.27 16.08 10.02
CA GLU A 36 -3.11 16.93 8.84
C GLU A 36 -4.21 16.67 7.79
N PRO A 37 -4.55 17.70 6.99
CA PRO A 37 -5.59 17.57 5.98
C PRO A 37 -5.17 16.62 4.85
N VAL A 38 -6.16 15.87 4.34
CA VAL A 38 -6.01 14.93 3.22
C VAL A 38 -6.49 15.61 1.93
N CYS A 39 -5.91 15.24 0.79
CA CYS A 39 -6.35 15.71 -0.52
C CYS A 39 -7.86 15.51 -0.75
N ARG A 40 -8.59 16.59 -1.05
CA ARG A 40 -10.04 16.60 -1.28
C ARG A 40 -10.46 16.38 -2.73
N SER A 41 -9.53 16.44 -3.68
CA SER A 41 -9.83 16.34 -5.12
C SER A 41 -10.56 15.03 -5.46
N LYS A 42 -11.77 15.16 -6.01
CA LYS A 42 -12.66 14.03 -6.33
C LYS A 42 -12.03 13.02 -7.29
N LYS A 43 -11.15 13.47 -8.20
CA LYS A 43 -10.47 12.60 -9.17
C LYS A 43 -9.53 11.59 -8.51
N PHE A 44 -8.86 11.99 -7.43
CA PHE A 44 -7.84 11.17 -6.79
C PHE A 44 -8.34 10.41 -5.56
N GLN A 45 -9.55 10.68 -5.07
CA GLN A 45 -10.14 9.96 -3.93
C GLN A 45 -10.24 8.44 -4.14
N ALA A 46 -10.19 7.96 -5.39
CA ALA A 46 -10.17 6.54 -5.70
C ALA A 46 -8.86 5.83 -5.32
N LEU A 47 -7.75 6.59 -5.16
CA LEU A 47 -6.42 6.03 -4.88
C LEU A 47 -6.41 5.31 -3.52
N PRO A 48 -5.77 4.11 -3.45
CA PRO A 48 -5.82 3.28 -2.26
C PRO A 48 -5.18 3.94 -1.04
N TRP A 49 -4.07 4.66 -1.20
CA TRP A 49 -3.40 5.36 -0.09
C TRP A 49 -4.20 6.58 0.40
N ILE A 50 -4.91 7.29 -0.48
CA ILE A 50 -5.82 8.40 -0.08
C ILE A 50 -7.01 7.87 0.71
N LYS A 51 -7.59 6.74 0.31
CA LYS A 51 -8.65 6.07 1.09
C LYS A 51 -8.16 5.67 2.48
N LYS A 52 -6.90 5.26 2.61
CA LYS A 52 -6.28 4.94 3.90
C LYS A 52 -6.09 6.19 4.75
N GLN A 53 -5.55 7.27 4.19
CA GLN A 53 -5.42 8.55 4.90
C GLN A 53 -6.76 9.05 5.43
N ARG A 54 -7.83 9.03 4.63
CA ARG A 54 -9.18 9.42 5.10
C ARG A 54 -9.68 8.56 6.26
N LYS A 55 -9.42 7.24 6.19
CA LYS A 55 -9.79 6.33 7.27
C LYS A 55 -8.96 6.61 8.53
N ILE A 56 -7.67 6.90 8.40
CA ILE A 56 -6.80 7.27 9.53
C ILE A 56 -7.21 8.62 10.13
N ALA A 57 -7.48 9.63 9.30
CA ALA A 57 -7.95 10.94 9.75
C ALA A 57 -9.28 10.82 10.53
N SER A 58 -10.16 9.89 10.14
CA SER A 58 -11.40 9.63 10.88
C SER A 58 -11.19 9.05 12.29
N LEU A 59 -10.01 8.48 12.56
CA LEU A 59 -9.65 7.96 13.88
C LEU A 59 -9.20 9.06 14.85
N LYS A 60 -8.95 10.29 14.36
CA LYS A 60 -8.48 11.44 15.16
C LYS A 60 -7.23 11.12 15.98
N LEU A 61 -6.18 10.66 15.31
CA LEU A 61 -4.87 10.43 15.93
C LEU A 61 -4.30 11.76 16.46
N ALA A 62 -3.54 11.67 17.55
CA ALA A 62 -2.76 12.78 18.08
C ALA A 62 -1.50 13.00 17.24
N GLU A 63 -0.86 14.17 17.38
CA GLU A 63 0.43 14.44 16.73
C GLU A 63 1.53 13.48 17.21
N ASP A 64 1.43 13.05 18.48
CA ASP A 64 2.35 12.11 19.11
C ASP A 64 2.23 10.68 18.56
N ASP A 65 1.17 10.37 17.79
CA ASP A 65 1.00 9.06 17.17
C ASP A 65 1.98 8.87 16.00
N GLY A 66 2.75 9.88 15.61
CA GLY A 66 3.79 9.79 14.59
C GLY A 66 3.27 10.00 13.17
N TYR A 67 4.17 9.78 12.20
CA TYR A 67 3.93 10.16 10.81
C TYR A 67 3.76 8.97 9.87
N PHE A 68 3.24 9.23 8.68
CA PHE A 68 3.04 8.24 7.64
C PHE A 68 3.55 8.78 6.29
N THR A 69 4.23 7.92 5.53
CA THR A 69 4.61 8.19 4.14
C THR A 69 3.69 7.44 3.17
N VAL A 70 3.69 7.83 1.90
CA VAL A 70 2.92 7.11 0.85
C VAL A 70 3.34 5.64 0.76
N ARG A 71 4.62 5.33 0.96
CA ARG A 71 5.13 3.95 0.96
C ARG A 71 4.52 3.13 2.10
N MET A 72 4.49 3.68 3.31
CA MET A 72 3.84 3.07 4.47
C MET A 72 2.36 2.85 4.22
N LEU A 73 1.66 3.87 3.73
CA LEU A 73 0.23 3.80 3.40
C LEU A 73 -0.04 2.75 2.32
N ASN A 74 0.79 2.61 1.30
CA ASN A 74 0.63 1.58 0.29
C ASN A 74 0.84 0.17 0.87
N ALA A 75 1.84 -0.01 1.73
CA ALA A 75 2.13 -1.28 2.40
C ALA A 75 1.08 -1.70 3.44
N LEU A 76 0.38 -0.73 4.04
CA LEU A 76 -0.62 -0.96 5.08
C LEU A 76 -1.88 -1.65 4.54
N HIS A 77 -2.42 -2.63 5.28
CA HIS A 77 -3.69 -3.24 4.91
C HIS A 77 -4.89 -2.41 5.44
N GLN A 78 -5.96 -2.25 4.65
CA GLN A 78 -7.15 -1.48 5.06
C GLN A 78 -7.80 -2.00 6.35
N ALA A 79 -7.69 -3.31 6.60
CA ALA A 79 -8.20 -3.96 7.81
C ALA A 79 -7.33 -3.71 9.06
N ALA A 80 -6.07 -3.31 8.90
CA ALA A 80 -5.18 -2.98 10.02
C ALA A 80 -5.41 -1.55 10.55
N ILE A 81 -6.14 -0.71 9.82
CA ILE A 81 -6.48 0.66 10.23
C ILE A 81 -7.52 0.60 11.34
N THR A 82 -7.04 0.68 12.57
CA THR A 82 -7.80 0.66 13.82
C THR A 82 -7.30 1.77 14.74
N ARG A 83 -8.02 2.07 15.83
CA ARG A 83 -7.61 3.08 16.84
C ARG A 83 -6.26 2.81 17.50
N LYS A 84 -5.70 1.61 17.36
CA LYS A 84 -4.37 1.23 17.88
C LYS A 84 -3.25 1.42 16.85
N LEU A 85 -3.57 1.94 15.66
CA LEU A 85 -2.58 2.21 14.64
C LEU A 85 -1.75 3.41 15.08
N VAL A 86 -0.44 3.22 15.15
CA VAL A 86 0.55 4.27 15.42
C VAL A 86 1.39 4.42 14.16
N GLY A 87 1.79 5.64 13.83
CA GLY A 87 2.71 5.99 12.76
C GLY A 87 4.18 5.71 13.11
N ALA A 88 5.06 6.14 12.21
CA ALA A 88 6.50 6.06 12.41
C ALA A 88 6.95 7.16 13.38
N ASN A 89 7.86 6.82 14.30
CA ASN A 89 8.37 7.74 15.30
C ASN A 89 9.57 8.52 14.73
N PRO A 90 9.56 9.86 14.67
CA PRO A 90 10.69 10.64 14.11
C PRO A 90 11.97 10.57 14.96
N GLY A 91 11.91 10.08 16.20
CA GLY A 91 13.06 10.01 17.12
C GLY A 91 13.96 8.78 16.96
N VAL A 92 13.63 7.82 16.08
CA VAL A 92 14.44 6.61 15.86
C VAL A 92 15.23 6.68 14.55
N THR A 93 16.35 5.96 14.48
CA THR A 93 17.09 5.78 13.23
C THR A 93 16.29 4.87 12.29
N ASP A 94 15.99 5.33 11.08
CA ASP A 94 15.18 4.65 10.06
C ASP A 94 13.74 4.28 10.48
N PRO A 95 12.89 5.27 10.84
CA PRO A 95 11.54 5.02 11.37
C PRO A 95 10.63 4.27 10.40
N GLU A 96 10.73 4.58 9.12
CA GLU A 96 9.92 3.97 8.07
C GLU A 96 10.19 2.47 7.98
N THR A 97 11.45 2.06 8.04
CA THR A 97 11.87 0.65 7.91
C THR A 97 11.41 -0.16 9.13
N GLU A 98 11.54 0.39 10.33
CA GLU A 98 11.06 -0.25 11.55
C GLU A 98 9.53 -0.41 11.50
N TRP A 99 8.83 0.66 11.10
CA TRP A 99 7.38 0.63 10.98
C TRP A 99 6.91 -0.38 9.92
N LEU A 100 7.56 -0.42 8.75
CA LEU A 100 7.27 -1.39 7.70
C LEU A 100 7.51 -2.83 8.17
N SER A 101 8.47 -3.05 9.05
CA SER A 101 8.73 -4.38 9.64
C SER A 101 7.61 -4.81 10.59
N LYS A 102 6.98 -3.87 11.30
CA LYS A 102 5.88 -4.12 12.25
C LYS A 102 4.51 -4.22 11.56
N PHE A 103 4.22 -3.31 10.63
CA PHE A 103 2.90 -3.11 10.03
C PHE A 103 2.84 -3.40 8.54
N GLY A 104 3.98 -3.37 7.84
CA GLY A 104 4.03 -3.71 6.43
C GLY A 104 3.62 -5.16 6.22
N ARG A 105 2.95 -5.44 5.09
CA ARG A 105 2.79 -6.82 4.64
C ARG A 105 4.18 -7.43 4.56
N LYS A 106 4.40 -8.54 5.29
CA LYS A 106 5.38 -9.53 4.84
C LYS A 106 4.94 -9.88 3.43
N GLN A 107 5.68 -9.45 2.41
CA GLN A 107 5.59 -10.12 1.12
C GLN A 107 6.07 -11.53 1.44
N THR A 108 5.13 -12.41 1.78
CA THR A 108 5.37 -13.83 1.69
C THR A 108 5.66 -14.02 0.22
N THR A 109 6.94 -14.04 -0.14
CA THR A 109 7.40 -14.72 -1.32
C THR A 109 6.66 -16.04 -1.29
N THR A 110 5.69 -16.19 -2.17
CA THR A 110 5.08 -17.47 -2.47
C THR A 110 6.23 -18.34 -2.93
N THR A 111 6.91 -19.01 -1.99
CA THR A 111 7.49 -20.32 -2.24
C THR A 111 6.32 -21.11 -2.77
N THR A 112 6.30 -21.24 -4.09
CA THR A 112 5.43 -22.13 -4.84
C THR A 112 5.41 -23.48 -4.13
N LYS A 113 4.48 -23.70 -3.20
CA LYS A 113 3.97 -25.02 -2.90
C LYS A 113 3.15 -25.39 -4.13
N ARG A 114 3.86 -25.83 -5.17
CA ARG A 114 3.31 -26.59 -6.27
C ARG A 114 2.50 -27.70 -5.61
N CYS A 115 1.18 -27.66 -5.76
CA CYS A 115 0.38 -28.86 -5.58
C CYS A 115 0.99 -29.90 -6.51
N ALA A 116 1.53 -30.98 -5.95
CA ALA A 116 1.95 -32.12 -6.72
C ALA A 116 0.75 -32.57 -7.57
N PRO A 117 0.89 -32.73 -8.90
CA PRO A 117 -0.17 -33.32 -9.70
C PRO A 117 -0.42 -34.73 -9.17
N ARG A 118 -1.68 -35.06 -8.91
CA ARG A 118 -2.16 -36.41 -8.65
C ARG A 118 -1.64 -37.29 -9.78
N THR A 119 -0.77 -38.25 -9.47
CA THR A 119 -0.27 -39.24 -10.41
C THR A 119 -1.47 -39.91 -11.08
N ALA A 120 -1.65 -39.65 -12.37
CA ALA A 120 -2.63 -40.37 -13.17
C ALA A 120 -2.18 -41.83 -13.27
N ARG A 121 -3.11 -42.72 -12.98
CA ARG A 121 -3.02 -44.18 -13.11
C ARG A 121 -2.56 -44.55 -14.52
N PRO A 122 -1.53 -45.39 -14.73
CA PRO A 122 -1.19 -45.83 -16.08
C PRO A 122 -2.33 -46.67 -16.66
N ALA A 123 -2.81 -46.26 -17.83
CA ALA A 123 -3.75 -47.04 -18.62
C ALA A 123 -3.04 -48.28 -19.16
N ALA A 124 -3.74 -49.40 -19.09
CA ALA A 124 -3.30 -50.69 -19.60
C ALA A 124 -2.86 -50.59 -21.06
N THR A 125 -1.66 -51.08 -21.36
CA THR A 125 -1.22 -51.42 -22.72
C THR A 125 -1.97 -52.66 -23.20
N PRO A 126 -2.73 -52.60 -24.31
CA PRO A 126 -3.16 -53.81 -24.98
C PRO A 126 -1.97 -54.41 -25.75
N SER A 127 -1.85 -55.73 -25.60
CA SER A 127 -0.96 -56.64 -26.32
C SER A 127 -0.96 -56.39 -27.83
N LEU A 128 0.23 -56.22 -28.41
CA LEU A 128 0.47 -56.17 -29.86
C LEU A 128 1.13 -57.48 -30.32
N PHE A 129 0.48 -58.60 -30.01
CA PHE A 129 0.85 -59.92 -30.53
C PHE A 129 -0.39 -60.55 -31.15
N ASP A 130 -0.80 -59.99 -32.28
CA ASP A 130 -1.54 -60.72 -33.31
C ASP A 130 -1.43 -59.96 -34.63
N LEU A 131 -1.24 -60.74 -35.70
CA LEU A 131 -1.30 -60.42 -37.14
C LEU A 131 0.03 -60.18 -37.90
N THR A 132 0.40 -61.26 -38.60
CA THR A 132 1.17 -61.38 -39.88
C THR A 132 2.70 -61.44 -39.73
N SER A 133 3.43 -62.48 -40.18
CA SER A 133 3.20 -63.55 -41.17
C SER A 133 3.97 -64.83 -40.81
#